data_AF-A0A2D8W9V9-F1
#
_entry.id   AF-A0A2D8W9V9-F1
#
_cell.length_a   1.000
_cell.length_b   1.000
_cell.length_c   1.000
_cell.angle_alpha   90.00
_cell.angle_beta   90.00
_cell.angle_gamma   90.00
#
_symmetry.space_group_name_H-M   'P 1'
#
loop_
_entity.id
_entity.type
_entity.pdbx_description
1 polymer ?
#
loop_
_entity_poly.entity_id
_entity_poly.type
_entity_poly.pdbx_seq_one_letter_code
_entity_poly.pdbx_strand_id
1 'polypeptide(L)' 'VKTTVYLTDSRFVDDYRLARSRIIGDATLFTSTLVVVDGLASPDILIEIEAWAAKV' A
#
# COMPACT_ATOMS: atom_id res chain seq x y z
N VAL A 1 -13.51 -1.72 5.68
CA VAL A 1 -12.52 -1.82 4.58
C VAL A 1 -11.19 -1.27 5.05
N LYS A 2 -10.07 -1.94 4.76
CA LYS A 2 -8.72 -1.51 5.18
C LYS A 2 -7.63 -1.98 4.21
N THR A 3 -6.47 -1.33 4.27
CA THR A 3 -5.23 -1.84 3.65
C THR A 3 -4.07 -1.83 4.64
N THR A 4 -3.22 -2.83 4.56
CA THR A 4 -1.86 -2.81 5.15
C THR A 4 -0.86 -2.83 4.01
N VAL A 5 0.11 -1.92 4.02
CA VAL A 5 1.10 -1.72 2.95
C VAL A 5 2.48 -1.99 3.53
N TYR A 6 3.21 -2.88 2.87
CA TYR A 6 4.59 -3.23 3.21
C TYR A 6 5.49 -2.74 2.09
N LEU A 7 6.35 -1.77 2.38
CA LEU A 7 7.40 -1.29 1.46
C LEU A 7 8.75 -1.82 1.90
N THR A 8 9.62 -2.14 0.95
CA THR A 8 11.01 -2.51 1.26
C THR A 8 11.93 -1.30 1.46
N ASP A 9 11.52 -0.12 0.97
CA ASP A 9 12.32 1.10 1.06
C ASP A 9 11.42 2.33 1.20
N SER A 10 11.75 3.21 2.15
CA SER A 10 10.99 4.44 2.42
C SER A 10 11.03 5.46 1.27
N ARG A 11 12.03 5.37 0.38
CA ARG A 11 12.15 6.25 -0.79
C ARG A 11 10.97 6.11 -1.76
N PHE A 12 10.25 4.98 -1.73
CA PHE A 12 9.09 4.73 -2.60
C PHE A 12 7.74 5.16 -1.99
N VAL A 13 7.72 5.78 -0.81
CA VAL A 13 6.46 6.17 -0.14
C VAL A 13 5.64 7.14 -1.00
N ASP A 14 6.27 8.14 -1.60
CA ASP A 14 5.56 9.13 -2.40
C ASP A 14 5.11 8.56 -3.75
N ASP A 15 5.92 7.70 -4.36
CA ASP A 15 5.53 6.95 -5.56
C ASP A 15 4.31 6.06 -5.30
N TYR A 16 4.31 5.35 -4.16
CA TYR A 16 3.15 4.56 -3.71
C TYR A 16 1.91 5.43 -3.53
N ARG A 17 2.02 6.57 -2.83
CA ARG A 17 0.89 7.47 -2.59
C ARG A 17 0.32 8.03 -3.89
N LEU A 18 1.19 8.42 -4.82
CA LEU A 18 0.79 8.89 -6.14
C LEU A 18 0.07 7.80 -6.94
N ALA A 19 0.59 6.57 -6.93
CA ALA A 19 -0.05 5.43 -7.57
C ALA A 19 -1.42 5.11 -6.94
N ARG A 20 -1.51 5.09 -5.60
CA ARG A 20 -2.76 4.88 -4.86
C ARG A 20 -3.81 5.92 -5.22
N SER A 21 -3.44 7.21 -5.22
CA SER A 21 -4.37 8.30 -5.52
C SER A 21 -4.92 8.20 -6.95
N ARG A 22 -4.08 7.83 -7.93
CA ARG A 22 -4.52 7.61 -9.32
C ARG A 22 -5.55 6.48 -9.49
N ILE A 23 -5.49 5.45 -8.66
CA ILE A 23 -6.33 4.25 -8.79
C ILE A 23 -7.58 4.31 -7.92
N ILE A 24 -7.43 4.66 -6.64
CA ILE A 24 -8.53 4.62 -5.66
C ILE A 24 -9.18 6.00 -5.48
N GLY A 25 -8.47 7.07 -5.84
CA GLY A 25 -8.87 8.44 -5.60
C GLY A 25 -8.79 8.83 -4.12
N ASP A 26 -8.89 10.13 -3.87
CA ASP A 26 -8.81 10.67 -2.50
C ASP A 26 -10.17 10.72 -1.79
N ALA A 27 -11.27 10.55 -2.53
CA ALA A 27 -12.63 10.54 -2.00
C ALA A 27 -12.99 9.23 -1.27
N THR A 28 -12.31 8.12 -1.61
CA THR A 28 -12.55 6.81 -1.00
C THR A 28 -11.82 6.73 0.33
N LEU A 29 -12.56 6.83 1.44
CA LEU A 29 -12.00 6.74 2.78
C LEU A 29 -11.92 5.29 3.26
N PHE A 30 -10.71 4.84 3.60
CA PHE A 30 -10.43 3.56 4.23
C PHE A 30 -9.22 3.70 5.15
N THR A 31 -9.17 2.87 6.19
CA THR A 31 -7.99 2.82 7.07
C THR A 31 -6.80 2.26 6.31
N SER A 32 -5.67 2.93 6.37
CA SER A 32 -4.43 2.50 5.72
C SER A 32 -3.27 2.57 6.71
N THR A 33 -2.56 1.47 6.87
CA THR A 33 -1.29 1.41 7.60
C THR A 33 -0.18 1.13 6.60
N LEU A 34 0.89 1.91 6.64
CA LEU A 34 2.10 1.69 5.84
C LEU A 34 3.28 1.46 6.78
N VAL A 35 4.03 0.39 6.54
CA VAL A 35 5.26 0.06 7.24
C VAL A 35 6.38 -0.22 6.25
N VAL A 36 7.60 0.13 6.63
CA VAL A 36 8.81 -0.26 5.89
C VAL A 36 9.36 -1.52 6.55
N VAL A 37 9.64 -2.54 5.75
CA VAL A 37 10.11 -3.87 6.20
C VAL A 37 11.42 -4.23 5.52
N ASP A 38 12.22 -5.09 6.13
CA ASP A 38 13.54 -5.46 5.62
C ASP A 38 13.50 -6.33 4.35
N GLY A 39 12.35 -6.94 4.04
CA GLY A 39 12.18 -7.77 2.85
C GLY A 39 10.78 -8.34 2.72
N LEU A 40 10.49 -8.88 1.53
CA LEU A 40 9.23 -9.53 1.17
C LEU A 40 9.50 -10.97 0.70
N ALA A 41 8.45 -11.69 0.29
CA ALA A 41 8.53 -13.09 -0.11
C ALA A 41 9.52 -13.38 -1.26
N SER A 42 9.83 -12.37 -2.08
CA SER A 42 10.85 -12.43 -3.13
C SER A 42 11.62 -11.11 -3.20
N PRO A 43 12.94 -11.11 -3.44
CA PRO A 43 13.79 -9.91 -3.35
C PRO A 43 13.55 -8.88 -4.46
N ASP A 44 12.88 -9.26 -5.55
CA ASP A 44 12.47 -8.37 -6.64
C ASP A 44 11.19 -7.59 -6.33
N ILE A 45 10.45 -7.96 -5.28
CA ILE A 45 9.24 -7.28 -4.86
C ILE A 45 9.60 -6.07 -3.99
N LEU A 46 9.15 -4.89 -4.41
CA LEU A 46 9.39 -3.62 -3.71
C LEU A 46 8.23 -3.20 -2.79
N ILE A 47 7.04 -3.75 -3.05
CA ILE A 47 5.81 -3.41 -2.33
C ILE A 47 4.85 -4.61 -2.29
N GLU A 48 4.21 -4.82 -1.15
CA GLU A 48 3.08 -5.74 -0.98
C GLU A 48 1.90 -5.01 -0.30
N ILE A 49 0.67 -5.31 -0.72
CA ILE A 49 -0.54 -4.69 -0.16
C ILE A 49 -1.55 -5.77 0.22
N GLU A 50 -1.87 -5.88 1.50
CA GLU A 50 -2.98 -6.67 2.00
C GLU A 50 -4.23 -5.79 2.06
N ALA A 51 -5.32 -6.18 1.38
CA ALA A 51 -6.54 -5.41 1.30
C ALA A 51 -7.76 -6.21 1.79
N TRP A 52 -8.59 -5.56 2.61
CA TRP A 52 -9.87 -6.08 3.08
C TRP A 52 -11.01 -5.21 2.54
N ALA A 53 -11.86 -5.79 1.71
CA ALA A 53 -13.02 -5.15 1.13
C ALA A 53 -14.32 -5.78 1.65
N ALA A 54 -15.39 -5.00 1.66
CA ALA A 54 -16.74 -5.48 1.89
C ALA A 54 -17.60 -5.02 0.71
N LYS A 55 -18.36 -5.93 0.12
CA LYS A 55 -19.40 -5.57 -0.85
C LYS A 55 -20.64 -5.21 -0.06
N VAL A 56 -21.13 -3.98 -0.24
CA VAL A 56 -22.40 -3.51 0.32
C VAL A 56 -23.52 -3.85 -0.65
#